data_AF-A0A9D6WHK7-F1
#
_entry.id   AF-A0A9D6WHK7-F1
#
_cell.length_a   1.000
_cell.length_b   1.000
_cell.length_c   1.000
_cell.angle_alpha   90.00
_cell.angle_beta   90.00
_cell.angle_gamma   90.00
#
_symmetry.space_group_name_H-M   'P 1'
#
loop_
_entity.id
_entity.type
_entity.pdbx_description
1 polymer ?
#
loop_
_entity_poly.entity_id
_entity_poly.type
_entity_poly.pdbx_seq_one_letter_code
_entity_poly.pdbx_strand_id
1 'polypeptide(L)'
;MKKWSIVRLVIMVVSAVMVVNLSRSIWDLWRRRDYLGERQAALARLKAEQVRFQGELREAESPEFIEQEARNRLGLGKEGEIVVLMPNDKFQMSNVKTEEKIVEKLPNWKRWWRLFF
;
A
#
# COMPACT_ATOMS: atom_id res chain seq x y z
N MET A 1 -13.67 49.64 54.68
CA MET A 1 -14.51 48.92 53.69
C MET A 1 -13.88 48.83 52.30
N LYS A 2 -13.35 49.93 51.71
CA LYS A 2 -12.78 49.95 50.34
C LYS A 2 -11.62 48.96 50.08
N LYS A 3 -10.75 48.73 51.07
CA LYS A 3 -9.63 47.76 50.96
C LYS A 3 -10.08 46.32 50.73
N TRP A 4 -11.23 45.92 51.30
CA TRP A 4 -11.77 44.56 51.13
C TRP A 4 -12.39 44.36 49.74
N SER A 5 -13.02 45.40 49.17
CA SER A 5 -13.50 45.34 47.78
C SER A 5 -12.35 45.24 46.78
N ILE A 6 -11.23 45.92 47.04
CA ILE A 6 -10.02 45.83 46.20
C ILE A 6 -9.42 44.41 46.27
N VAL A 7 -9.28 43.84 47.48
CA VAL A 7 -8.78 42.47 47.64
C VAL A 7 -9.68 41.45 46.93
N ARG A 8 -11.00 41.57 47.03
CA ARG A 8 -11.95 40.70 46.30
C ARG A 8 -11.81 40.83 44.78
N LEU A 9 -11.62 42.05 44.28
CA LEU A 9 -11.44 42.30 42.85
C LEU A 9 -10.13 41.72 42.33
N VAL A 10 -9.03 41.83 43.09
CA VAL A 10 -7.76 41.19 42.74
C VAL A 10 -7.91 39.67 42.70
N ILE A 11 -8.56 39.07 43.70
CA ILE A 11 -8.79 37.61 43.73
C ILE A 11 -9.61 37.16 42.51
N MET A 12 -10.65 37.92 42.13
CA MET A 12 -11.49 37.63 40.96
C MET A 12 -10.71 37.72 39.64
N VAL A 13 -9.80 38.68 39.52
CA VAL A 13 -8.95 38.81 38.32
C VAL A 13 -7.93 37.68 38.26
N VAL A 14 -7.30 37.33 39.38
CA VAL A 14 -6.33 36.23 39.44
C VAL A 14 -6.99 34.89 39.11
N SER A 15 -8.19 34.63 39.63
CA SER A 15 -8.93 33.41 39.32
C SER A 15 -9.34 33.35 37.85
N ALA A 16 -9.81 34.46 37.26
CA ALA A 16 -10.11 34.54 35.84
C ALA A 16 -8.88 34.26 34.96
N VAL A 17 -7.72 34.82 35.32
CA VAL A 17 -6.45 34.57 34.61
C VAL A 17 -6.02 33.11 34.71
N MET A 18 -6.16 32.48 35.88
CA MET A 18 -5.88 31.04 36.03
C MET A 18 -6.79 30.20 35.14
N VAL A 19 -8.10 30.48 35.12
CA VAL A 19 -9.05 29.74 34.27
C VAL A 19 -8.64 29.81 32.81
N VAL A 20 -8.32 31.01 32.30
CA VAL A 20 -7.87 31.18 30.90
C VAL A 20 -6.58 30.41 30.61
N ASN A 21 -5.62 30.44 31.53
CA ASN A 21 -4.37 29.69 31.36
C ASN A 21 -4.57 28.18 31.37
N LEU A 22 -5.41 27.66 32.27
CA LEU A 22 -5.74 26.25 32.32
C LEU A 22 -6.48 25.81 31.05
N SER A 23 -7.45 26.59 30.57
CA SER A 23 -8.16 26.30 29.32
C SER A 23 -7.20 26.26 28.12
N ARG A 24 -6.25 27.20 28.03
CA ARG A 24 -5.21 27.19 26.99
C ARG A 24 -4.30 25.96 27.07
N SER A 25 -3.88 25.58 28.28
CA SER A 25 -3.04 24.40 28.50
C SER A 25 -3.75 23.10 28.10
N ILE A 26 -5.03 22.97 28.43
CA ILE A 26 -5.85 21.81 28.04
C ILE A 26 -5.99 21.74 26.51
N TRP A 27 -6.22 22.89 25.85
CA TRP A 27 -6.28 22.96 24.39
C TRP A 27 -4.95 22.58 23.72
N ASP A 28 -3.83 23.05 24.25
CA ASP A 28 -2.51 22.71 23.73
C ASP A 28 -2.18 21.22 23.92
N LEU A 29 -2.58 20.64 25.06
CA LEU A 29 -2.42 19.22 25.33
C LEU A 29 -3.23 18.35 24.37
N TRP A 30 -4.45 18.76 24.03
CA TRP A 30 -5.27 18.08 23.02
C TRP A 30 -4.63 18.15 21.64
N ARG A 31 -4.16 19.32 21.22
CA ARG A 31 -3.49 19.52 19.93
C ARG A 31 -2.19 18.71 19.80
N ARG A 32 -1.46 18.53 20.89
CA ARG A 32 -0.25 17.68 20.95
C ARG A 32 -0.57 16.19 20.87
N ARG A 33 -1.75 15.76 21.35
CA ARG A 33 -2.17 14.35 21.29
C ARG A 33 -2.44 13.89 19.86
N ASP A 34 -3.03 14.76 19.03
CA ASP A 34 -3.21 14.49 17.60
C ASP A 34 -1.86 14.45 16.85
N TYR A 35 -0.91 15.30 17.25
CA TYR A 35 0.45 15.32 16.70
C TYR A 35 1.27 14.04 16.98
N LEU A 36 1.00 13.36 18.09
CA LEU A 36 1.69 12.10 18.44
C LEU A 36 1.19 10.92 17.59
N GLY A 37 -0.10 10.92 17.23
CA GLY A 37 -0.69 9.91 16.35
C GLY A 37 -0.10 9.96 14.94
N GLU A 38 0.00 11.15 14.35
CA GLU A 38 0.56 11.31 12.99
C GLU A 38 2.05 10.94 12.92
N ARG A 39 2.85 11.33 13.91
CA ARG A 39 4.29 11.01 13.92
C ARG A 39 4.56 9.52 14.18
N GLN A 40 3.77 8.86 15.02
CA GLN A 40 3.88 7.41 15.21
C GLN A 40 3.41 6.64 13.97
N ALA A 41 2.34 7.09 13.31
CA ALA A 41 1.87 6.49 12.06
C ALA A 41 2.89 6.67 10.91
N ALA A 42 3.53 7.84 10.82
CA ALA A 42 4.59 8.08 9.83
C ALA A 42 5.82 7.19 10.08
N LEU A 43 6.24 7.02 11.34
CA LEU A 43 7.34 6.11 11.69
C LEU A 43 7.01 4.64 11.39
N ALA A 44 5.76 4.22 11.61
CA ALA A 44 5.33 2.86 11.27
C ALA A 44 5.34 2.61 9.76
N ARG A 45 4.88 3.58 8.96
CA ARG A 45 4.91 3.49 7.48
C ARG A 45 6.33 3.44 6.94
N LEU A 46 7.21 4.34 7.38
CA LEU A 46 8.61 4.35 6.94
C LEU A 46 9.35 3.04 7.30
N LYS A 47 9.10 2.47 8.48
CA LYS A 47 9.68 1.18 8.85
C LYS A 47 9.16 0.04 7.98
N ALA A 48 7.87 0.03 7.65
CA ALA A 48 7.29 -0.98 6.77
C ALA A 48 7.87 -0.89 5.35
N GLU A 49 8.03 0.32 4.82
CA GLU A 49 8.68 0.57 3.53
C GLU A 49 10.15 0.14 3.53
N GLN A 50 10.90 0.43 4.59
CA GLN A 50 12.29 0.01 4.71
C GLN A 50 12.44 -1.53 4.69
N VAL A 51 11.56 -2.26 5.38
CA VAL A 51 11.59 -3.73 5.37
C VAL A 51 11.28 -4.28 3.98
N ARG A 52 10.32 -3.69 3.26
CA ARG A 52 10.00 -4.08 1.89
C ARG A 52 11.17 -3.86 0.94
N PHE A 53 11.76 -2.67 0.95
CA PHE A 53 12.90 -2.35 0.09
C PHE A 53 14.13 -3.20 0.43
N GLN A 54 14.38 -3.54 1.69
CA GLN A 54 15.44 -4.48 2.05
C GLN A 54 15.17 -5.91 1.56
N GLY A 55 13.92 -6.34 1.49
CA GLY A 55 13.53 -7.62 0.89
C GLY A 55 13.82 -7.64 -0.61
N GLU A 56 13.36 -6.62 -1.32
CA GLU A 56 13.57 -6.45 -2.76
C GLU A 56 15.07 -6.34 -3.11
N LEU A 57 15.86 -5.64 -2.28
CA LEU A 57 17.31 -5.55 -2.49
C LEU A 57 17.99 -6.92 -2.34
N ARG A 58 17.61 -7.71 -1.33
CA ARG A 58 18.19 -9.04 -1.10
C ARG A 58 17.85 -10.01 -2.22
N GLU A 59 16.66 -9.90 -2.80
CA GLU A 59 16.25 -10.69 -3.95
C GLU A 59 17.02 -10.28 -5.21
N ALA A 60 17.18 -8.98 -5.44
CA ALA A 60 17.94 -8.43 -6.57
C ALA A 60 19.47 -8.65 -6.47
N GLU A 61 20.03 -8.68 -5.26
CA GLU A 61 21.45 -8.99 -5.00
C GLU A 61 21.73 -10.49 -4.97
N SER A 62 20.70 -11.35 -5.07
CA SER A 62 20.91 -12.79 -5.06
C SER A 62 21.73 -13.23 -6.28
N PRO A 63 22.70 -14.15 -6.12
CA PRO A 63 23.52 -14.64 -7.22
C PRO A 63 22.69 -15.22 -8.38
N GLU A 64 21.55 -15.82 -8.04
CA GLU A 64 20.60 -16.43 -8.97
C GLU A 64 19.92 -15.38 -9.86
N PHE A 65 19.50 -14.26 -9.27
CA PHE A 65 18.90 -13.15 -10.02
C PHE A 65 19.93 -12.43 -10.91
N ILE A 66 21.15 -12.24 -10.40
CA ILE A 66 22.26 -11.66 -11.18
C ILE A 66 22.61 -12.56 -12.36
N GLU A 67 22.70 -13.88 -12.15
CA GLU A 67 22.98 -14.83 -13.21
C GLU A 67 21.84 -14.85 -14.24
N GLN A 68 20.58 -14.84 -13.80
CA GLN A 68 19.41 -14.83 -14.68
C GLN A 68 19.33 -13.55 -15.52
N GLU A 69 19.54 -12.37 -14.91
CA GLU A 69 19.52 -11.09 -15.62
C GLU A 69 20.71 -10.97 -16.59
N ALA A 70 21.89 -11.43 -16.20
CA ALA A 70 23.05 -11.49 -17.08
C ALA A 70 22.80 -12.42 -18.28
N ARG A 71 22.21 -13.60 -18.05
CA ARG A 71 21.83 -14.56 -19.12
C ARG A 71 20.81 -13.96 -20.07
N ASN A 72 19.74 -13.34 -19.55
CA ASN A 72 18.70 -12.70 -20.34
C ASN A 72 19.25 -11.57 -21.21
N ARG A 73 20.15 -10.73 -20.66
CA ARG A 73 20.75 -9.60 -21.39
C ARG A 73 21.78 -10.03 -22.42
N LEU A 74 22.51 -11.12 -22.16
CA LEU A 74 23.51 -11.66 -23.07
C LEU A 74 22.92 -12.66 -24.09
N GLY A 75 21.63 -13.00 -23.98
CA GLY A 75 20.98 -14.01 -24.81
C GLY A 75 21.56 -15.41 -24.62
N LEU A 76 22.13 -15.69 -23.44
CA LEU A 76 22.82 -16.95 -23.11
C LEU A 76 21.88 -17.87 -22.33
N GLY A 77 21.28 -18.86 -23.00
CA GLY A 77 20.51 -19.94 -22.34
C GLY A 77 21.40 -20.92 -21.56
N LYS A 78 20.83 -21.70 -20.64
CA LYS A 78 21.54 -22.85 -20.03
C LYS A 78 21.83 -23.94 -21.08
N GLU A 79 22.80 -24.81 -20.80
CA GLU A 79 22.99 -26.04 -21.59
C GLU A 79 21.67 -26.83 -21.61
N GLY A 80 20.98 -26.83 -22.76
CA GLY A 80 19.66 -27.45 -22.94
C GLY A 80 18.48 -26.49 -23.20
N GLU A 81 18.65 -25.17 -23.10
CA GLU A 81 17.62 -24.20 -23.50
C GLU A 81 17.78 -23.78 -24.97
N ILE A 82 16.75 -23.97 -25.78
CA ILE A 82 16.70 -23.52 -27.17
C ILE A 82 16.08 -22.12 -27.19
N VAL A 83 16.89 -21.10 -27.50
CA VAL A 83 16.38 -19.74 -27.73
C VAL A 83 15.62 -19.73 -29.06
N VAL A 84 14.30 -19.85 -29.00
CA VAL A 84 13.42 -19.78 -30.19
C VAL A 84 13.13 -18.31 -30.50
N LEU A 85 13.89 -17.74 -31.43
CA LEU A 85 13.58 -16.45 -32.04
C LEU A 85 12.43 -16.64 -33.03
N MET A 86 11.19 -16.41 -32.59
CA MET A 86 10.02 -16.49 -33.46
C MET A 86 9.76 -15.13 -34.16
N PRO A 87 9.57 -15.10 -35.48
CA PRO A 87 9.19 -13.90 -36.20
C PRO A 87 7.88 -13.30 -35.64
N ASN A 88 7.89 -12.00 -35.33
CA ASN A 88 6.80 -11.25 -34.69
C ASN A 88 5.47 -11.30 -35.46
N ASP A 89 5.49 -11.71 -36.72
CA ASP A 89 4.37 -11.89 -37.62
C ASP A 89 3.38 -12.98 -37.18
N LYS A 90 3.74 -13.82 -36.19
CA LYS A 90 2.81 -14.77 -35.55
C LYS A 90 2.20 -14.29 -34.24
N PHE A 91 2.65 -13.15 -33.69
CA PHE A 91 1.97 -12.46 -32.58
C PHE A 91 0.89 -11.52 -33.12
N GLN A 92 -0.04 -12.05 -33.91
CA GLN A 92 -1.40 -11.60 -33.70
C GLN A 92 -1.81 -12.25 -32.38
N MET A 93 -1.63 -11.52 -31.27
CA MET A 93 -2.63 -11.60 -30.22
C MET A 93 -3.94 -11.31 -30.93
N SER A 94 -4.60 -12.38 -31.38
CA SER A 94 -6.00 -12.34 -31.63
C SER A 94 -6.56 -11.77 -30.34
N ASN A 95 -6.96 -10.51 -30.39
CA ASN A 95 -8.19 -10.08 -29.78
C ASN A 95 -9.23 -11.09 -30.24
N VAL A 96 -9.23 -12.26 -29.61
CA VAL A 96 -10.41 -13.09 -29.52
C VAL A 96 -11.30 -12.22 -28.65
N LYS A 97 -11.96 -11.26 -29.32
CA LYS A 97 -13.36 -11.02 -29.04
C LYS A 97 -13.90 -12.43 -29.00
N THR A 98 -14.12 -12.93 -27.79
CA THR A 98 -14.94 -14.10 -27.57
C THR A 98 -16.21 -13.73 -28.30
N GLU A 99 -16.34 -14.17 -29.56
CA GLU A 99 -17.63 -14.38 -30.14
C GLU A 99 -18.29 -15.26 -29.09
N GLU A 100 -19.23 -14.67 -28.35
CA GLU A 100 -20.19 -15.40 -27.57
C GLU A 100 -20.92 -16.28 -28.57
N LYS A 101 -20.30 -17.41 -28.94
CA LYS A 101 -21.01 -18.55 -29.44
C LYS A 101 -21.98 -18.83 -28.32
N ILE A 102 -23.24 -18.52 -28.57
CA ILE A 102 -24.38 -18.89 -27.76
C ILE A 102 -24.28 -20.41 -27.60
N VAL A 103 -23.56 -20.84 -26.56
CA VAL A 103 -23.56 -22.22 -26.15
C VAL A 103 -24.92 -22.36 -25.50
N GLU A 104 -25.88 -22.85 -26.26
CA GLU A 104 -27.15 -23.31 -25.71
C GLU A 104 -26.84 -24.07 -24.42
N LYS A 105 -27.45 -23.64 -23.30
CA LYS A 105 -27.30 -24.27 -21.98
C LYS A 105 -27.97 -25.66 -22.01
N LEU A 106 -27.44 -26.59 -22.78
CA LEU A 106 -27.82 -27.99 -22.71
C LEU A 106 -27.17 -28.60 -21.47
N PRO A 107 -27.95 -29.34 -20.65
CA PRO A 107 -27.39 -30.14 -19.57
C PRO A 107 -26.29 -31.08 -20.09
N ASN A 108 -25.26 -31.29 -19.27
CA ASN A 108 -24.04 -32.00 -19.68
C ASN A 108 -24.32 -33.39 -20.28
N TRP A 109 -25.32 -34.13 -19.78
CA TRP A 109 -25.66 -35.46 -20.29
C TRP A 109 -26.08 -35.47 -21.77
N LYS A 110 -26.79 -34.43 -22.22
CA LYS A 110 -27.24 -34.33 -23.62
C LYS A 110 -26.09 -34.01 -24.57
N ARG A 111 -25.07 -33.31 -24.08
CA ARG A 111 -23.81 -33.06 -24.83
C ARG A 111 -23.03 -34.36 -25.03
N TRP A 112 -22.96 -35.20 -24.00
CA TRP A 112 -22.30 -36.50 -24.08
C TRP A 112 -23.01 -37.46 -25.04
N TRP A 113 -24.34 -37.49 -25.03
CA TRP A 113 -25.10 -38.33 -25.96
C TRP A 113 -24.72 -38.05 -27.41
N ARG A 114 -24.74 -36.77 -27.83
CA ARG A 114 -24.40 -36.37 -29.21
C ARG A 114 -22.97 -36.74 -29.63
N LEU A 115 -22.05 -36.91 -28.68
CA LEU A 115 -20.67 -37.27 -28.99
C LEU A 115 -20.50 -38.77 -29.22
N PHE A 116 -21.39 -39.60 -28.67
CA PHE A 116 -21.22 -41.06 -28.65
C PHE A 116 -22.27 -41.84 -29.44
N PHE A 117 -23.38 -41.21 -29.82
CA PHE A 117 -24.43 -41.79 -30.67
C PHE A 117 -24.85 -40.78 -31.74
#